data_AF-A0A822HSN4-F1
#
_entry.id   AF-A0A822HSN4-F1
#
_cell.length_a   1.000
_cell.length_b   1.000
_cell.length_c   1.000
_cell.angle_alpha   90.00
_cell.angle_beta   90.00
_cell.angle_gamma   90.00
#
_symmetry.space_group_name_H-M   'P 1'
#
loop_
_entity.id
_entity.type
_entity.pdbx_description
1 polymer ?
#
loop_
_entity_poly.entity_id
_entity_poly.type
_entity_poly.pdbx_seq_one_letter_code
_entity_poly.pdbx_strand_id
1 'polypeptide(L)'
;MSSIQLLGLFQVEANVSESFELSSHSSAMFKAAILLSQQYNITIDGQFIQWQVVKTSGRAVHAMSSTCQAISSSYIVGIVGPILSREAPIIAEFGERIGIPVISYAATDSDLSDRNTYPAFYRTVPSDNAAASAI
;
A
#
# COMPACT_ATOMS: atom_id res chain seq x y z
N MET A 1 11.57 -21.18 7.76
CA MET A 1 11.81 -19.95 6.98
C MET A 1 10.61 -19.04 7.17
N SER A 2 10.82 -17.73 7.30
CA SER A 2 9.73 -16.76 7.40
C SER A 2 8.99 -16.68 6.06
N SER A 3 7.66 -16.70 6.07
CA SER A 3 6.85 -16.61 4.85
C SER A 3 6.94 -15.20 4.24
N ILE A 4 7.10 -15.15 2.91
CA ILE A 4 7.05 -13.91 2.12
C ILE A 4 5.66 -13.29 2.24
N GLN A 5 5.61 -12.03 2.65
CA GLN A 5 4.36 -11.31 2.89
C GLN A 5 4.29 -9.97 2.14
N LEU A 6 3.08 -9.63 1.70
CA LEU A 6 2.74 -8.28 1.27
C LEU A 6 1.93 -7.56 2.36
N LEU A 7 2.23 -6.29 2.60
CA LEU A 7 1.48 -5.46 3.53
C LEU A 7 0.50 -4.56 2.77
N GLY A 8 -0.79 -4.65 3.11
CA GLY A 8 -1.81 -3.75 2.59
C GLY A 8 -2.22 -2.68 3.59
N LEU A 9 -2.10 -1.41 3.21
CA LEU A 9 -2.52 -0.23 3.97
C LEU A 9 -3.84 0.31 3.41
N PHE A 10 -4.94 0.09 4.14
CA PHE A 10 -6.29 0.49 3.73
C PHE A 10 -6.94 1.41 4.77
N GLN A 11 -7.89 2.25 4.37
CA GLN A 11 -8.60 3.14 5.31
C GLN A 11 -9.73 2.41 6.05
N VAL A 12 -10.14 2.93 7.21
CA VAL A 12 -11.46 2.63 7.80
C VAL A 12 -12.26 3.92 7.79
N GLU A 13 -13.50 3.87 7.35
CA GLU A 13 -14.40 5.01 7.51
C GLU A 13 -14.71 5.20 8.99
N ALA A 14 -14.42 6.39 9.52
CA ALA A 14 -14.85 6.79 10.83
C ALA A 14 -16.34 7.17 10.75
N ASN A 15 -17.23 6.29 11.23
CA ASN A 15 -18.63 6.56 11.59
C ASN A 15 -19.42 7.50 10.65
N VAL A 16 -19.88 7.02 9.49
CA VAL A 16 -21.05 7.61 8.80
C VAL A 16 -21.82 6.50 8.08
N SER A 17 -23.14 6.54 8.17
CA SER A 17 -24.11 5.71 7.44
C SER A 17 -24.18 6.02 5.94
N GLU A 18 -23.09 6.45 5.33
CA GLU A 18 -22.94 6.66 3.89
C GLU A 18 -21.57 6.15 3.46
N SER A 19 -21.60 5.12 2.64
CA SER A 19 -20.50 4.31 2.16
C SER A 19 -19.60 5.06 1.16
N PHE A 20 -18.38 5.45 1.55
CA PHE A 20 -17.30 5.61 0.56
C PHE A 20 -16.56 4.28 0.41
N GLU A 21 -16.98 3.56 -0.63
CA GLU A 21 -16.59 2.17 -0.88
C GLU A 21 -15.14 1.96 -1.38
N LEU A 22 -14.32 2.99 -1.53
CA LEU A 22 -12.97 2.84 -2.10
C LEU A 22 -12.05 1.93 -1.26
N SER A 23 -12.21 1.95 0.07
CA SER A 23 -11.40 1.13 0.97
C SER A 23 -11.82 -0.35 1.00
N SER A 24 -13.12 -0.64 0.85
CA SER A 24 -13.60 -2.02 0.79
C SER A 24 -13.17 -2.70 -0.50
N HIS A 25 -13.28 -2.02 -1.65
CA HIS A 25 -12.92 -2.55 -2.96
C HIS A 25 -11.43 -2.84 -3.08
N SER A 26 -10.57 -1.87 -2.77
CA SER A 26 -9.12 -2.05 -2.92
C SER A 26 -8.59 -3.15 -2.00
N SER A 27 -9.12 -3.23 -0.77
CA SER A 27 -8.77 -4.31 0.15
C SER A 27 -9.31 -5.68 -0.30
N ALA A 28 -10.53 -5.72 -0.86
CA ALA A 28 -11.10 -6.94 -1.43
C ALA A 28 -10.29 -7.43 -2.63
N MET A 29 -9.93 -6.54 -3.56
CA MET A 29 -9.08 -6.86 -4.72
C MET A 29 -7.72 -7.38 -4.29
N PHE A 30 -7.07 -6.72 -3.32
CA PHE A 30 -5.81 -7.17 -2.76
C PHE A 30 -5.92 -8.60 -2.20
N LYS A 31 -6.92 -8.86 -1.35
CA LYS A 31 -7.13 -10.20 -0.77
C LYS A 31 -7.46 -11.24 -1.84
N ALA A 32 -8.33 -10.90 -2.80
CA ALA A 32 -8.70 -11.78 -3.89
C ALA A 32 -7.48 -12.19 -4.72
N ALA A 33 -6.60 -11.24 -5.05
CA ALA A 33 -5.38 -11.52 -5.78
C ALA A 33 -4.47 -12.51 -5.04
N ILE A 34 -4.29 -12.34 -3.73
CA ILE A 34 -3.46 -13.27 -2.93
C ILE A 34 -4.11 -14.66 -2.85
N LEU A 35 -5.42 -14.74 -2.58
CA LEU A 35 -6.14 -16.01 -2.53
C LEU A 35 -6.08 -16.76 -3.88
N LEU A 36 -6.27 -16.05 -4.99
CA LEU A 36 -6.13 -16.62 -6.32
C LEU A 36 -4.69 -17.06 -6.60
N SER A 37 -3.68 -16.31 -6.16
CA SER A 37 -2.28 -16.72 -6.31
C SER A 37 -2.02 -18.08 -5.64
N GLN A 38 -2.60 -18.31 -4.46
CA GLN A 38 -2.50 -19.58 -3.75
C GLN A 38 -3.28 -20.69 -4.47
N GLN A 39 -4.50 -20.41 -4.92
CA GLN A 39 -5.30 -21.36 -5.70
C GLN A 39 -4.61 -21.81 -6.99
N TYR A 40 -3.86 -20.91 -7.64
CA TYR A 40 -3.11 -21.19 -8.86
C TYR A 40 -1.68 -21.68 -8.62
N ASN A 41 -1.29 -21.98 -7.38
CA ASN A 41 0.06 -22.45 -7.03
C ASN A 41 1.18 -21.47 -7.43
N ILE A 42 0.90 -20.16 -7.44
CA ILE A 42 1.92 -19.13 -7.69
C ILE A 42 2.75 -18.97 -6.42
N THR A 43 4.06 -19.20 -6.55
CA THR A 43 5.02 -19.16 -5.44
C THR A 43 6.23 -18.32 -5.80
N ILE A 44 6.89 -17.78 -4.77
CA ILE A 44 8.20 -17.12 -4.87
C ILE A 44 9.16 -17.97 -4.06
N ASP A 45 10.22 -18.47 -4.69
CA ASP A 45 11.18 -19.39 -4.07
C ASP A 45 10.52 -20.60 -3.38
N GLY A 46 9.45 -21.13 -3.99
CA GLY A 46 8.69 -22.27 -3.46
C GLY A 46 7.78 -21.92 -2.27
N GLN A 47 7.66 -20.64 -1.90
CA GLN A 47 6.76 -20.17 -0.84
C GLN A 47 5.54 -19.47 -1.40
N PHE A 48 4.37 -19.75 -0.82
CA PHE A 48 3.16 -18.98 -1.09
C PHE A 48 3.27 -17.56 -0.56
N ILE A 49 2.76 -16.61 -1.34
CA ILE A 49 2.63 -15.23 -0.90
C ILE A 49 1.54 -15.19 0.20
N GLN A 50 1.93 -14.70 1.36
CA GLN A 50 1.04 -14.39 2.47
C GLN A 50 0.79 -12.88 2.53
N TRP A 51 -0.07 -12.43 3.44
CA TRP A 51 -0.38 -11.00 3.53
C TRP A 51 -0.73 -10.55 4.94
N GLN A 52 -0.55 -9.26 5.18
CA GLN A 52 -1.12 -8.56 6.32
C GLN A 52 -1.94 -7.38 5.83
N VAL A 53 -3.00 -7.04 6.57
CA VAL A 53 -3.81 -5.85 6.31
C VAL A 53 -3.81 -4.98 7.55
N VAL A 54 -3.43 -3.72 7.34
CA VAL A 54 -3.46 -2.66 8.35
C VAL A 54 -4.49 -1.61 7.93
N LYS A 55 -5.18 -1.10 8.94
CA LYS A 55 -6.19 -0.04 8.80
C LYS A 55 -5.58 1.28 9.24
N THR A 56 -5.35 2.21 8.32
CA THR A 56 -4.56 3.44 8.59
C THR A 56 -5.35 4.55 9.29
N SER A 57 -6.68 4.51 9.23
CA SER A 57 -7.58 5.55 9.76
C SER A 57 -7.33 6.95 9.17
N GLY A 58 -6.65 7.05 8.02
CA GLY A 58 -6.34 8.31 7.36
C GLY A 58 -5.28 9.18 8.05
N ARG A 59 -4.50 8.60 8.97
CA ARG A 59 -3.51 9.30 9.80
C ARG A 59 -2.11 8.78 9.51
N ALA A 60 -1.23 9.66 9.02
CA ALA A 60 0.16 9.34 8.65
C ALA A 60 0.94 8.63 9.79
N VAL A 61 0.87 9.15 11.02
CA VAL A 61 1.55 8.53 12.18
C VAL A 61 1.01 7.14 12.49
N HIS A 62 -0.30 6.92 12.33
CA HIS A 62 -0.91 5.62 12.56
C HIS A 62 -0.52 4.62 11.47
N ALA A 63 -0.57 5.05 10.20
CA ALA A 63 -0.07 4.26 9.06
C ALA A 63 1.39 3.83 9.28
N MET A 64 2.25 4.77 9.68
CA MET A 64 3.67 4.51 9.96
C MET A 64 3.85 3.52 11.12
N SER A 65 3.23 3.79 12.27
CA SER A 65 3.35 2.94 13.45
C SER A 65 2.90 1.49 13.17
N SER A 66 1.79 1.31 12.46
CA SER A 66 1.30 -0.01 12.09
C SER A 66 2.19 -0.68 11.03
N THR A 67 2.77 0.08 10.11
CA THR A 67 3.76 -0.43 9.14
C THR A 67 5.00 -0.95 9.86
N CYS A 68 5.56 -0.18 10.80
CA CYS A 68 6.68 -0.62 11.63
C CYS A 68 6.36 -1.91 12.39
N GLN A 69 5.17 -2.02 12.99
CA GLN A 69 4.75 -3.22 13.72
C GLN A 69 4.66 -4.45 12.80
N ALA A 70 4.07 -4.30 11.61
CA ALA A 70 3.95 -5.38 10.63
C ALA A 70 5.32 -5.90 10.19
N ILE A 71 6.23 -4.98 9.86
CA ILE A 71 7.59 -5.31 9.39
C ILE A 71 8.44 -5.92 10.50
N SER A 72 8.22 -5.52 11.75
CA SER A 72 8.96 -6.10 12.90
C SER A 72 8.60 -7.56 13.18
N SER A 73 7.45 -8.03 12.69
CA SER A 73 6.92 -9.36 12.99
C SER A 73 6.82 -10.27 11.77
N SER A 74 7.18 -9.79 10.57
CA SER A 74 6.99 -10.53 9.32
C SER A 74 7.94 -10.09 8.22
N TYR A 75 8.24 -11.01 7.30
CA TYR A 75 9.08 -10.73 6.15
C TYR A 75 8.27 -10.05 5.04
N ILE A 76 8.04 -8.75 5.21
CA ILE A 76 7.33 -7.91 4.23
C ILE A 76 8.28 -7.58 3.07
N VAL A 77 7.86 -7.88 1.84
CA VAL A 77 8.64 -7.60 0.62
C VAL A 77 8.07 -6.47 -0.23
N GLY A 78 6.89 -5.96 0.13
CA GLY A 78 6.22 -4.89 -0.61
C GLY A 78 5.02 -4.35 0.15
N ILE A 79 4.73 -3.07 -0.06
CA ILE A 79 3.60 -2.35 0.55
C ILE A 79 2.63 -1.92 -0.56
N VAL A 80 1.35 -2.24 -0.39
CA VAL A 80 0.24 -1.79 -1.24
C VAL A 80 -0.60 -0.77 -0.46
N GLY A 81 -0.75 0.43 -1.00
CA GLY A 81 -1.24 1.61 -0.29
C GLY A 81 -0.09 2.55 0.12
N PRO A 82 -0.38 3.63 0.87
CA PRO A 82 -1.69 4.01 1.41
C PRO A 82 -2.62 4.62 0.35
N ILE A 83 -3.88 4.84 0.73
CA ILE A 83 -4.90 5.49 -0.11
C ILE A 83 -4.74 7.00 -0.19
N LEU A 84 -4.42 7.66 0.93
CA LEU A 84 -4.43 9.12 1.00
C LEU A 84 -3.06 9.69 0.68
N SER A 85 -3.02 10.74 -0.15
CA SER A 85 -1.81 11.51 -0.42
C SER A 85 -1.13 12.02 0.84
N ARG A 86 -1.87 12.33 1.92
CA ARG A 86 -1.28 12.78 3.21
C ARG A 86 -0.52 11.69 3.97
N GLU A 87 -0.77 10.42 3.66
CA GLU A 87 -0.10 9.27 4.30
C GLU A 87 1.08 8.78 3.46
N ALA A 88 1.01 8.95 2.13
CA ALA A 88 1.97 8.38 1.20
C ALA A 88 3.42 8.86 1.42
N PRO A 89 3.74 10.15 1.67
CA PRO A 89 5.11 10.61 1.82
C PRO A 89 5.88 9.87 2.92
N ILE A 90 5.30 9.75 4.13
CA ILE A 90 5.98 9.10 5.26
C ILE A 90 6.19 7.60 5.02
N ILE A 91 5.23 6.94 4.37
CA ILE A 91 5.35 5.51 4.04
C ILE A 91 6.35 5.30 2.91
N ALA A 92 6.38 6.17 1.91
CA ALA A 92 7.31 6.15 0.79
C ALA A 92 8.77 6.32 1.26
N GLU A 93 9.03 7.35 2.06
CA GLU A 93 10.36 7.63 2.63
C GLU A 93 10.81 6.47 3.54
N PHE A 94 9.91 5.93 4.35
CA PHE A 94 10.22 4.76 5.17
C PHE A 94 10.50 3.51 4.33
N GLY A 95 9.69 3.25 3.30
CA GLY A 95 9.87 2.14 2.37
C GLY A 95 11.22 2.20 1.66
N GLU A 96 11.62 3.38 1.17
CA GLU A 96 12.96 3.60 0.64
C GLU A 96 14.03 3.26 1.67
N ARG A 97 13.91 3.79 2.90
CA ARG A 97 14.91 3.62 3.96
C ARG A 97 15.18 2.16 4.29
N ILE A 98 14.18 1.29 4.14
CA ILE A 98 14.27 -0.15 4.44
C ILE A 98 14.33 -1.03 3.18
N GLY A 99 14.37 -0.44 1.99
CA GLY A 99 14.45 -1.17 0.72
C GLY A 99 13.17 -1.92 0.33
N ILE A 100 12.00 -1.47 0.80
CA ILE A 100 10.70 -2.06 0.48
C ILE A 100 9.93 -1.12 -0.47
N PRO A 101 9.53 -1.57 -1.67
CA PRO A 101 8.74 -0.76 -2.58
C PRO A 101 7.34 -0.49 -2.04
N VAL A 102 6.84 0.72 -2.31
CA VAL A 102 5.51 1.18 -1.92
C VAL A 102 4.71 1.48 -3.18
N ILE A 103 3.54 0.85 -3.34
CA ILE A 103 2.65 1.08 -4.48
C ILE A 103 1.30 1.59 -3.96
N SER A 104 1.07 2.90 -4.08
CA SER A 104 -0.24 3.46 -3.77
C SER A 104 -1.25 3.19 -4.89
N TYR A 105 -2.46 2.82 -4.51
CA TYR A 105 -3.55 2.60 -5.47
C TYR A 105 -4.44 3.84 -5.70
N ALA A 106 -4.17 4.97 -5.01
CA ALA A 106 -5.06 6.13 -5.04
C ALA A 106 -4.42 7.50 -4.75
N ALA A 107 -3.18 7.59 -4.26
CA ALA A 107 -2.55 8.87 -3.96
C ALA A 107 -2.17 9.63 -5.25
N THR A 108 -2.73 10.82 -5.46
CA THR A 108 -2.56 11.61 -6.69
C THR A 108 -1.61 12.80 -6.56
N ASP A 109 -1.08 13.07 -5.36
CA ASP A 109 -0.19 14.21 -5.11
C ASP A 109 1.00 14.20 -6.09
N SER A 110 1.25 15.34 -6.71
CA SER A 110 2.26 15.46 -7.75
C SER A 110 3.68 15.36 -7.21
N ASP A 111 3.91 15.74 -5.96
CA ASP A 111 5.25 15.70 -5.33
C ASP A 111 5.77 14.27 -5.20
N LEU A 112 4.87 13.30 -5.05
CA LEU A 112 5.19 11.86 -5.02
C LEU A 112 5.77 11.32 -6.35
N SER A 113 5.81 12.15 -7.40
CA SER A 113 6.40 11.80 -8.70
C SER A 113 7.91 12.06 -8.73
N ASP A 114 8.48 12.81 -7.78
CA ASP A 114 9.91 13.08 -7.73
C ASP A 114 10.69 11.81 -7.36
N ARG A 115 11.44 11.28 -8.32
CA ARG A 115 12.24 10.05 -8.17
C ARG A 115 13.51 10.26 -7.34
N ASN A 116 13.94 11.50 -7.12
CA ASN A 116 15.05 11.78 -6.21
C ASN A 116 14.61 11.72 -4.75
N THR A 117 13.38 12.16 -4.47
CA THR A 117 12.80 12.17 -3.12
C THR A 117 12.09 10.85 -2.79
N TYR A 118 11.46 10.19 -3.77
CA TYR A 118 10.68 8.95 -3.57
C TYR A 118 11.05 7.84 -4.58
N PRO A 119 12.31 7.35 -4.60
CA PRO A 119 12.77 6.34 -5.56
C PRO A 119 12.04 4.99 -5.43
N ALA A 120 11.58 4.63 -4.23
CA ALA A 120 10.87 3.37 -3.97
C ALA A 120 9.33 3.48 -4.09
N PHE A 121 8.79 4.66 -4.38
CA PHE A 121 7.36 4.89 -4.47
C PHE A 121 6.83 4.74 -5.89
N TYR A 122 5.68 4.10 -6.02
CA TYR A 122 4.96 3.94 -7.27
C TYR A 122 3.47 4.12 -7.01
N ARG A 123 2.70 4.32 -8.09
CA ARG A 123 1.24 4.34 -8.00
C ARG A 123 0.58 3.84 -9.28
N THR A 124 -0.65 3.35 -9.14
CA THR A 124 -1.46 2.85 -10.27
C THR A 124 -2.41 3.90 -10.83
N VAL A 125 -2.41 5.12 -10.26
CA VAL A 125 -3.24 6.25 -10.71
C VAL A 125 -2.35 7.40 -11.22
N PRO A 126 -2.84 8.27 -12.12
CA PRO A 126 -2.11 9.48 -12.53
C PRO A 126 -1.83 10.43 -11.36
N SER A 127 -0.78 11.25 -11.46
CA SER A 127 -0.71 12.48 -10.63
C SER A 127 -1.76 13.48 -11.06
N ASP A 128 -2.06 14.41 -10.17
CA ASP A 128 -2.81 15.63 -10.51
C ASP A 128 -2.15 16.38 -11.69
N ASN A 129 -0.82 16.54 -11.72
CA ASN A 129 -0.10 17.15 -12.84
C ASN A 129 -0.23 16.35 -14.15
N ALA A 130 -0.13 15.02 -14.09
CA ALA A 130 -0.27 14.18 -15.28
C ALA A 130 -1.70 14.22 -15.82
N ALA A 131 -2.70 14.22 -14.94
CA ALA A 131 -4.11 14.37 -15.31
C ALA A 131 -4.40 15.75 -15.90
N ALA A 132 -3.87 16.83 -15.31
CA ALA A 132 -4.03 18.19 -15.81
C ALA A 132 -3.41 18.41 -17.19
N SER A 133 -2.29 17.74 -17.49
CA SER A 133 -1.60 17.85 -18.79
C SER A 133 -2.32 17.12 -19.94
N ALA A 134 -3.39 16.38 -19.65
CA ALA A 134 -4.15 15.60 -20.64
C ALA A 134 -5.38 16.35 -21.19
N ILE A 135 -5.58 17.61 -20.79
CA ILE A 135 -6.67 18.52 -21.22
C ILE A 135 -6.11 19.54 -22.20
#